data_AF-A0A376DSW5-F1
#
_entry.id   AF-A0A376DSW5-F1
#
_cell.length_a   1.000
_cell.length_b   1.000
_cell.length_c   1.000
_cell.angle_alpha   90.00
_cell.angle_beta   90.00
_cell.angle_gamma   90.00
#
_symmetry.space_group_name_H-M   'P 1'
#
loop_
_entity.id
_entity.type
_entity.pdbx_description
1 polymer ?
#
loop_
_entity_poly.entity_id
_entity_poly.type
_entity_poly.pdbx_seq_one_letter_code
_entity_poly.pdbx_strand_id
1 'polypeptide(L)'
;MRTDLKKSKNNAGTPTPKKANAIAALVDDIISWPTVDSDGVTLIGNFGFKPGTNFFRIYMTAPTQAATYESSGNPDGKGAMNKYIGEHPGTTKEAISFVKKFMGEGFVIIYGGCGGEEEMKVMGSECHPMVLSVGGKDDKDGNINTLTFEQEQINRDFIKFYKGDVSFAEPKAVADENVTLSKTDGPVYQLPTAVVTADIEFVASDFDHDQIVTLIGGGGTAPFVLKNTPAGAVPVFLKEATNWIALKDSVINLRVVKADKTYLVEASRK
;
A
#
# COMPACT_ATOMS: atom_id res chain seq x y z
N MET A 1 7.26 -27.81 -4.69
CA MET A 1 8.73 -27.80 -4.72
C MET A 1 9.22 -27.54 -3.29
N ARG A 2 10.20 -28.28 -2.77
CA ARG A 2 10.76 -27.98 -1.44
C ARG A 2 11.73 -26.82 -1.58
N THR A 3 11.66 -25.84 -0.69
CA THR A 3 12.51 -24.64 -0.72
C THR A 3 13.38 -24.62 0.52
N ASP A 4 14.70 -24.59 0.34
CA ASP A 4 15.64 -24.51 1.46
C ASP A 4 15.66 -23.09 2.04
N LEU A 5 15.45 -22.95 3.36
CA LEU A 5 15.56 -21.67 4.05
C LEU A 5 17.02 -21.40 4.42
N LYS A 6 17.70 -20.53 3.65
CA LYS A 6 19.10 -20.14 3.89
C LYS A 6 19.18 -18.85 4.72
N LYS A 7 20.27 -18.70 5.47
CA LYS A 7 20.57 -17.44 6.20
C LYS A 7 20.64 -16.29 5.20
N SER A 8 19.86 -15.24 5.41
CA SER A 8 19.73 -14.12 4.45
C SER A 8 21.00 -13.26 4.35
N LYS A 9 21.68 -13.00 5.47
CA LYS A 9 22.96 -12.25 5.53
C LYS A 9 23.70 -12.46 6.85
N ASN A 10 24.96 -12.06 6.91
CA ASN A 10 25.67 -11.94 8.19
C ASN A 10 24.97 -10.90 9.07
N ASN A 11 24.81 -11.21 10.37
CA ASN A 11 24.07 -10.39 11.35
C ASN A 11 22.59 -10.15 11.02
N ALA A 12 21.92 -11.07 10.31
CA ALA A 12 20.49 -10.99 10.03
C ALA A 12 19.57 -10.97 11.28
N GLY A 13 20.10 -11.24 12.49
CA GLY A 13 19.38 -11.14 13.76
C GLY A 13 19.47 -9.78 14.45
N THR A 14 20.17 -8.80 13.87
CA THR A 14 20.20 -7.42 14.40
C THR A 14 18.80 -6.81 14.28
N PRO A 15 18.30 -6.10 15.31
CA PRO A 15 16.99 -5.46 15.24
C PRO A 15 16.94 -4.49 14.06
N THR A 16 15.89 -4.61 13.23
CA THR A 16 15.62 -3.66 12.17
C THR A 16 15.27 -2.31 12.80
N PRO A 17 16.05 -1.25 12.59
CA PRO A 17 15.76 0.06 13.15
C PRO A 17 14.48 0.59 12.52
N LYS A 18 13.40 0.76 13.28
CA LYS A 18 12.12 1.22 12.74
C LYS A 18 12.07 2.74 12.61
N LYS A 19 11.36 3.25 11.60
CA LYS A 19 11.06 4.68 11.51
C LYS A 19 10.12 5.08 12.66
N ALA A 20 10.34 6.26 13.24
CA ALA A 20 9.49 6.79 14.32
C ALA A 20 8.03 7.03 13.90
N ASN A 21 7.74 7.07 12.59
CA ASN A 21 6.38 7.21 12.08
C ASN A 21 5.97 5.88 11.43
N ALA A 22 5.01 5.18 12.05
CA ALA A 22 4.30 4.11 11.39
C ALA A 22 3.33 4.73 10.36
N ILE A 23 3.16 4.06 9.23
CA ILE A 23 2.22 4.50 8.19
C ILE A 23 0.98 3.62 8.33
N ALA A 24 -0.18 4.26 8.38
CA ALA A 24 -1.45 3.57 8.52
C ALA A 24 -2.45 4.05 7.46
N ALA A 25 -3.34 3.14 7.08
CA ALA A 25 -4.50 3.41 6.23
C ALA A 25 -5.72 2.73 6.85
N LEU A 26 -6.90 3.34 6.71
CA LEU A 26 -8.17 2.70 7.05
C LEU A 26 -8.55 1.74 5.94
N VAL A 27 -8.97 0.53 6.30
CA VAL A 27 -9.43 -0.48 5.34
C VAL A 27 -10.61 0.04 4.52
N ASP A 28 -11.54 0.73 5.16
CA ASP A 28 -12.73 1.28 4.52
C ASP A 28 -12.42 2.39 3.52
N ASP A 29 -11.26 3.05 3.62
CA ASP A 29 -10.86 4.12 2.73
C ASP A 29 -10.14 3.62 1.47
N ILE A 30 -9.78 2.34 1.43
CA ILE A 30 -9.08 1.71 0.32
C ILE A 30 -10.11 1.20 -0.70
N ILE A 31 -10.09 1.76 -1.91
CA ILE A 31 -10.85 1.26 -3.06
C ILE A 31 -10.06 0.15 -3.77
N SER A 32 -8.74 0.34 -3.89
CA SER A 32 -7.90 -0.57 -4.65
C SER A 32 -6.76 -1.13 -3.83
N TRP A 33 -6.67 -2.45 -3.84
CA TRP A 33 -5.69 -3.24 -3.13
C TRP A 33 -4.57 -3.70 -4.08
N PRO A 34 -3.30 -3.65 -3.64
CA PRO A 34 -2.20 -4.25 -4.39
C PRO A 34 -2.39 -5.77 -4.49
N THR A 35 -1.82 -6.35 -5.55
CA THR A 35 -1.94 -7.79 -5.84
C THR A 35 -0.77 -8.56 -5.26
N VAL A 36 -0.99 -9.83 -4.88
CA VAL A 36 0.08 -10.72 -4.43
C VAL A 36 0.79 -11.29 -5.65
N ASP A 37 2.12 -11.19 -5.68
CA ASP A 37 2.96 -11.76 -6.72
C ASP A 37 3.00 -13.30 -6.63
N SER A 38 3.58 -13.94 -7.66
CA SER A 38 3.79 -15.38 -7.78
C SER A 38 4.60 -16.01 -6.63
N ASP A 39 5.30 -15.20 -5.83
CA ASP A 39 6.02 -15.62 -4.63
C ASP A 39 5.10 -15.83 -3.41
N GLY A 40 3.86 -15.36 -3.46
CA GLY A 40 2.87 -15.47 -2.39
C GLY A 40 3.11 -14.52 -1.21
N VAL A 41 4.14 -13.68 -1.24
CA VAL A 41 4.55 -12.82 -0.10
C VAL A 41 4.76 -11.36 -0.48
N THR A 42 4.99 -11.05 -1.76
CA THR A 42 5.17 -9.67 -2.23
C THR A 42 3.86 -9.07 -2.72
N LEU A 43 3.52 -7.88 -2.24
CA LEU A 43 2.44 -7.04 -2.72
C LEU A 43 2.99 -6.07 -3.78
N ILE A 44 2.45 -6.16 -4.99
CA ILE A 44 2.79 -5.31 -6.14
C ILE A 44 1.58 -4.44 -6.48
N GLY A 45 1.82 -3.13 -6.56
CA GLY A 45 0.78 -2.13 -6.82
C GLY A 45 0.75 -1.04 -5.76
N ASN A 46 0.11 0.09 -6.07
CA ASN A 46 -0.18 1.10 -5.07
C ASN A 46 -1.56 0.89 -4.44
N PHE A 47 -1.74 1.36 -3.22
CA PHE A 47 -3.07 1.45 -2.63
C PHE A 47 -3.83 2.60 -3.29
N GLY A 48 -5.04 2.33 -3.78
CA GLY A 48 -5.96 3.34 -4.29
C GLY A 48 -6.94 3.74 -3.20
N PHE A 49 -7.03 5.03 -2.90
CA PHE A 49 -7.89 5.58 -1.85
C PHE A 49 -9.15 6.24 -2.42
N LYS A 50 -10.18 6.35 -1.58
CA LYS A 50 -11.34 7.21 -1.86
C LYS A 50 -10.89 8.67 -2.03
N PRO A 51 -11.62 9.47 -2.83
CA PRO A 51 -11.35 10.91 -2.92
C PRO A 51 -11.37 11.57 -1.54
N GLY A 52 -10.35 12.37 -1.23
CA GLY A 52 -10.21 13.02 0.07
C GLY A 52 -9.61 12.16 1.19
N THR A 53 -9.19 10.92 0.90
CA THR A 53 -8.53 10.04 1.87
C THR A 53 -7.15 9.61 1.39
N ASN A 54 -6.25 9.36 2.33
CA ASN A 54 -4.86 8.97 2.07
C ASN A 54 -4.28 8.20 3.26
N PHE A 55 -3.03 7.75 3.12
CA PHE A 55 -2.25 7.33 4.27
C PHE A 55 -2.11 8.44 5.28
N PHE A 56 -2.03 8.08 6.56
CA PHE A 56 -1.65 8.99 7.62
C PHE A 56 -0.51 8.41 8.45
N ARG A 57 0.20 9.31 9.14
CA ARG A 57 1.38 8.96 9.95
C ARG A 57 0.98 8.90 11.41
N ILE A 58 1.32 7.81 12.07
CA ILE A 58 1.18 7.67 13.51
C ILE A 58 2.59 7.75 14.10
N TYR A 59 2.85 8.81 14.86
CA TYR A 59 4.10 8.92 15.59
C TYR A 59 4.12 7.92 16.74
N MET A 60 5.14 7.07 16.76
CA MET A 60 5.43 6.10 17.81
C MET A 60 6.93 6.10 18.10
N THR A 61 7.29 6.03 19.37
CA THR A 61 8.68 6.01 19.80
C THR A 61 9.41 4.81 19.18
N ALA A 62 10.40 5.04 18.32
CA ALA A 62 11.04 4.01 17.51
C ALA A 62 11.46 2.71 18.28
N PRO A 63 12.10 2.77 19.46
CA PRO A 63 12.49 1.56 20.19
C PRO A 63 11.32 0.77 20.80
N THR A 64 10.14 1.38 20.97
CA THR A 64 8.98 0.72 21.58
C THR A 64 8.10 0.02 20.54
N GLN A 65 8.42 0.22 19.26
CA GLN A 65 7.68 -0.40 18.17
C GLN A 65 7.99 -1.90 18.07
N ALA A 66 7.01 -2.76 18.33
CA ALA A 66 7.12 -4.21 18.19
C ALA A 66 6.18 -4.70 17.09
N ALA A 67 6.69 -5.55 16.19
CA ALA A 67 5.91 -6.18 15.15
C ALA A 67 6.07 -7.69 15.33
N THR A 68 5.02 -8.36 15.75
CA THR A 68 5.02 -9.79 16.08
C THR A 68 3.99 -10.49 15.21
N TYR A 69 4.26 -11.75 14.91
CA TYR A 69 3.32 -12.64 14.24
C TYR A 69 3.45 -14.00 14.93
N GLU A 70 2.32 -14.55 15.34
CA GLU A 70 2.29 -15.87 15.98
C GLU A 70 1.42 -16.81 15.15
N SER A 71 1.90 -18.04 14.96
CA SER A 71 1.05 -19.04 14.34
C SER A 71 0.04 -19.56 15.37
N SER A 72 -1.24 -19.42 15.07
CA SER A 72 -2.34 -19.83 15.94
C SER A 72 -3.38 -20.62 15.15
N GLY A 73 -4.14 -21.47 15.84
CA GLY A 73 -5.22 -22.27 15.26
C GLY A 73 -5.07 -23.79 15.44
N ASN A 74 -6.19 -24.49 15.26
CA ASN A 74 -6.28 -25.95 15.31
C ASN A 74 -5.48 -26.59 14.14
N PRO A 75 -5.09 -27.88 14.15
CA PRO A 75 -4.34 -28.51 13.06
C PRO A 75 -4.97 -28.32 11.67
N ASP A 76 -6.30 -28.23 11.60
CA ASP A 76 -7.07 -28.00 10.37
C ASP A 76 -7.27 -26.51 10.01
N GLY A 77 -6.85 -25.58 10.88
CA GLY A 77 -7.11 -24.14 10.78
C GLY A 77 -5.94 -23.29 11.27
N LYS A 78 -4.70 -23.66 10.92
CA LYS A 78 -3.51 -22.87 11.25
C LYS A 78 -3.43 -21.61 10.40
N GLY A 79 -3.15 -20.50 11.06
CA GLY A 79 -2.80 -19.24 10.41
C GLY A 79 -1.87 -18.40 11.27
N ALA A 80 -1.78 -17.12 10.97
CA ALA A 80 -0.98 -16.11 11.62
C ALA A 80 -1.89 -15.06 12.29
N MET A 81 -1.54 -14.68 13.51
CA MET A 81 -2.13 -13.54 14.20
C MET A 81 -1.06 -12.46 14.26
N ASN A 82 -1.21 -11.42 13.44
CA ASN A 82 -0.27 -10.32 13.38
C ASN A 82 -0.62 -9.29 14.46
N LYS A 83 0.42 -8.71 15.08
CA LYS A 83 0.30 -7.68 16.09
C LYS A 83 1.39 -6.63 15.92
N TYR A 84 1.00 -5.37 16.03
CA TYR A 84 1.87 -4.21 15.96
C TYR A 84 1.62 -3.30 17.15
N ILE A 85 2.64 -3.01 17.94
CA ILE A 85 2.55 -2.22 19.16
C ILE A 85 3.52 -1.05 19.05
N GLY A 86 3.15 0.12 19.56
CA GLY A 86 4.09 1.21 19.78
C GLY A 86 3.57 2.24 20.79
N GLU A 87 4.49 3.03 21.34
CA GLU A 87 4.16 4.01 22.39
C GLU A 87 4.20 5.44 21.86
N HIS A 88 3.11 6.17 22.09
CA HIS A 88 2.99 7.60 21.84
C HIS A 88 3.16 8.39 23.15
N PRO A 89 4.07 9.37 23.21
CA PRO A 89 4.31 10.14 24.42
C PRO A 89 3.21 11.18 24.66
N GLY A 90 2.76 11.28 25.91
CA GLY A 90 1.81 12.29 26.36
C GLY A 90 0.36 11.99 25.98
N THR A 91 -0.55 12.47 26.83
CA THR A 91 -2.00 12.39 26.65
C THR A 91 -2.52 13.74 26.18
N THR A 92 -2.25 14.07 24.91
CA THR A 92 -2.73 15.30 24.30
C THR A 92 -4.19 15.16 23.86
N LYS A 93 -4.89 16.31 23.71
CA LYS A 93 -6.25 16.32 23.16
C LYS A 93 -6.31 15.68 21.78
N GLU A 94 -5.27 15.87 20.97
CA GLU A 94 -5.16 15.31 19.62
C GLU A 94 -5.03 13.79 19.65
N ALA A 95 -4.15 13.25 20.51
CA ALA A 95 -3.99 11.81 20.68
C ALA A 95 -5.29 11.14 21.14
N ILE A 96 -5.96 11.69 22.15
CA ILE A 96 -7.24 11.14 22.62
C ILE A 96 -8.37 11.32 21.59
N SER A 97 -8.37 12.40 20.81
CA SER A 97 -9.33 12.59 19.71
C SER A 97 -9.12 11.58 18.59
N PHE A 98 -7.87 11.31 18.23
CA PHE A 98 -7.51 10.28 17.27
C PHE A 98 -7.99 8.91 17.75
N VAL A 99 -7.64 8.52 18.99
CA VAL A 99 -8.05 7.24 19.57
C VAL A 99 -9.58 7.13 19.62
N LYS A 100 -10.30 8.15 20.07
CA LYS A 100 -11.76 8.12 20.13
C LYS A 100 -12.41 7.97 18.75
N LYS A 101 -11.82 8.58 17.71
CA LYS A 101 -12.35 8.52 16.34
C LYS A 101 -12.10 7.17 15.67
N PHE A 102 -10.99 6.53 16.01
CA PHE A 102 -10.43 5.40 15.26
C PHE A 102 -10.35 4.10 16.05
N MET A 103 -10.76 4.11 17.31
CA MET A 103 -10.85 2.91 18.13
C MET A 103 -11.93 1.98 17.58
N GLY A 104 -11.58 0.71 17.41
CA GLY A 104 -12.45 -0.30 16.81
C GLY A 104 -12.48 -0.26 15.26
N GLU A 105 -11.82 0.71 14.63
CA GLU A 105 -11.70 0.75 13.17
C GLU A 105 -10.62 -0.22 12.67
N GLY A 106 -10.78 -0.67 11.42
CA GLY A 106 -9.85 -1.58 10.77
C GLY A 106 -8.71 -0.86 10.04
N PHE A 107 -7.47 -1.21 10.37
CA PHE A 107 -6.26 -0.61 9.79
C PHE A 107 -5.45 -1.58 8.94
N VAL A 108 -4.77 -1.02 7.95
CA VAL A 108 -3.56 -1.58 7.32
C VAL A 108 -2.37 -0.79 7.85
N ILE A 109 -1.39 -1.51 8.41
CA ILE A 109 -0.16 -0.91 8.93
C ILE A 109 0.99 -1.23 7.98
N ILE A 110 1.63 -0.19 7.48
CA ILE A 110 2.86 -0.27 6.70
C ILE A 110 4.01 0.21 7.58
N TYR A 111 4.98 -0.67 7.81
CA TYR A 111 6.18 -0.33 8.58
C TYR A 111 7.41 -0.78 7.80
N GLY A 112 8.45 0.03 7.88
CA GLY A 112 9.74 -0.23 7.27
C GLY A 112 10.83 0.35 8.16
N GLY A 113 12.04 -0.16 8.00
CA GLY A 113 13.14 0.37 8.80
C GLY A 113 13.83 1.59 8.19
N CYS A 114 14.81 2.08 8.91
CA CYS A 114 15.60 3.27 8.60
C CYS A 114 16.85 2.84 7.82
N GLY A 115 16.66 2.49 6.55
CA GLY A 115 17.72 2.12 5.62
C GLY A 115 17.18 2.02 4.21
N GLY A 116 17.88 2.56 3.22
CA GLY A 116 17.42 2.67 1.82
C GLY A 116 17.19 1.34 1.09
N GLU A 117 17.48 0.21 1.72
CA GLU A 117 17.35 -1.15 1.16
C GLU A 117 16.33 -2.02 1.92
N GLU A 118 15.62 -1.48 2.91
CA GLU A 118 14.73 -2.28 3.74
C GLU A 118 13.32 -2.34 3.18
N GLU A 119 12.91 -3.56 2.81
CA GLU A 119 11.58 -3.85 2.28
C GLU A 119 10.49 -3.41 3.26
N MET A 120 9.54 -2.60 2.77
CA MET A 120 8.38 -2.23 3.56
C MET A 120 7.55 -3.49 3.83
N LYS A 121 7.04 -3.61 5.04
CA LYS A 121 6.22 -4.73 5.47
C LYS A 121 4.81 -4.23 5.74
N VAL A 122 3.83 -5.04 5.36
CA VAL A 122 2.41 -4.73 5.53
C VAL A 122 1.77 -5.77 6.44
N MET A 123 0.99 -5.26 7.39
CA MET A 123 0.13 -6.02 8.29
C MET A 123 -1.31 -5.53 8.12
N GLY A 124 -2.24 -6.49 8.14
CA GLY A 124 -3.65 -6.23 7.81
C GLY A 124 -3.97 -6.54 6.35
N SER A 125 -5.22 -6.90 6.12
CA SER A 125 -5.78 -7.18 4.79
C SER A 125 -7.25 -6.78 4.77
N GLU A 126 -7.84 -6.73 3.57
CA GLU A 126 -9.27 -6.40 3.37
C GLU A 126 -10.20 -7.25 4.27
N CYS A 127 -9.95 -8.56 4.37
CA CYS A 127 -10.78 -9.47 5.17
C CYS A 127 -10.32 -9.61 6.63
N HIS A 128 -9.08 -9.27 6.94
CA HIS A 128 -8.50 -9.39 8.29
C HIS A 128 -7.77 -8.08 8.64
N PRO A 129 -8.51 -7.01 8.97
CA PRO A 129 -7.93 -5.73 9.37
C PRO A 129 -7.19 -5.83 10.71
N MET A 130 -6.32 -4.86 10.98
CA MET A 130 -5.71 -4.66 12.29
C MET A 130 -6.60 -3.72 13.12
N VAL A 131 -7.15 -4.16 14.23
CA VAL A 131 -8.03 -3.34 15.08
C VAL A 131 -7.19 -2.59 16.11
N LEU A 132 -7.45 -1.29 16.26
CA LEU A 132 -6.78 -0.44 17.24
C LEU A 132 -7.36 -0.61 18.65
N SER A 133 -6.51 -0.97 19.60
CA SER A 133 -6.73 -0.90 21.04
C SER A 133 -5.67 -0.01 21.71
N VAL A 134 -6.04 0.67 22.79
CA VAL A 134 -5.17 1.66 23.45
C VAL A 134 -5.11 1.45 24.95
N GLY A 135 -3.90 1.49 25.50
CA GLY A 135 -3.65 1.52 26.94
C GLY A 135 -2.94 2.81 27.33
N GLY A 136 -3.55 3.63 28.18
CA GLY A 136 -2.92 4.84 28.74
C GLY A 136 -2.32 4.58 30.11
N LYS A 137 -1.12 5.12 30.35
CA LYS A 137 -0.48 5.18 31.67
C LYS A 137 -0.16 6.65 31.96
N ASP A 138 -0.63 7.15 33.09
CA ASP A 138 -0.32 8.50 33.59
C ASP A 138 -0.04 8.39 35.10
N ASP A 139 1.21 8.09 35.43
CA ASP A 139 1.66 7.98 36.81
C ASP A 139 3.06 8.61 37.00
N LYS A 140 3.64 8.40 38.19
CA LYS A 140 4.96 8.93 38.55
C LYS A 140 6.09 8.49 37.60
N ASP A 141 5.90 7.42 36.82
CA ASP A 141 6.90 6.87 35.90
C ASP A 141 6.79 7.47 34.48
N GLY A 142 5.65 8.09 34.15
CA GLY A 142 5.49 8.79 32.88
C GLY A 142 4.04 8.84 32.37
N ASN A 143 3.85 9.68 31.34
CA ASN A 143 2.58 9.83 30.61
C ASN A 143 2.76 9.25 29.19
N ILE A 144 2.23 8.04 28.98
CA ILE A 144 2.45 7.24 27.77
C ILE A 144 1.12 6.62 27.31
N ASN A 145 0.86 6.67 26.02
CA ASN A 145 -0.23 5.96 25.36
C ASN A 145 0.34 4.81 24.52
N THR A 146 0.06 3.58 24.93
CA THR A 146 0.41 2.38 24.17
C THR A 146 -0.67 2.10 23.14
N LEU A 147 -0.32 2.20 21.87
CA LEU A 147 -1.19 1.88 20.74
C LEU A 147 -0.91 0.45 20.30
N THR A 148 -1.92 -0.40 20.35
CA THR A 148 -1.85 -1.79 19.93
C THR A 148 -2.77 -2.00 18.74
N PHE A 149 -2.22 -2.55 17.67
CA PHE A 149 -2.95 -2.96 16.49
C PHE A 149 -2.87 -4.48 16.42
N GLU A 150 -3.98 -5.18 16.50
CA GLU A 150 -4.01 -6.64 16.46
C GLU A 150 -5.14 -7.15 15.58
N GLN A 151 -4.91 -8.29 14.91
CA GLN A 151 -5.97 -8.96 14.16
C GLN A 151 -6.85 -9.72 15.15
N GLU A 152 -8.17 -9.59 15.06
CA GLU A 152 -9.10 -10.34 15.91
C GLU A 152 -9.28 -11.79 15.45
N GLN A 153 -8.96 -12.07 14.19
CA GLN A 153 -9.13 -13.39 13.56
C GLN A 153 -7.82 -13.92 13.01
N ILE A 154 -7.70 -15.25 13.01
CA ILE A 154 -6.57 -15.97 12.45
C ILE A 154 -6.58 -15.78 10.94
N ASN A 155 -5.54 -15.15 10.42
CA ASN A 155 -5.36 -14.96 8.98
C ASN A 155 -4.52 -16.10 8.41
N ARG A 156 -4.82 -16.57 7.19
CA ARG A 156 -3.94 -17.53 6.50
C ARG A 156 -2.61 -16.89 6.07
N ASP A 157 -2.63 -15.58 5.82
CA ASP A 157 -1.47 -14.84 5.33
C ASP A 157 -0.63 -14.27 6.49
N PHE A 158 0.68 -14.52 6.42
CA PHE A 158 1.69 -13.87 7.25
C PHE A 158 1.98 -12.44 6.73
N ILE A 159 2.96 -11.77 7.35
CA ILE A 159 3.45 -10.46 6.91
C ILE A 159 3.81 -10.50 5.42
N LYS A 160 3.32 -9.51 4.66
CA LYS A 160 3.64 -9.34 3.24
C LYS A 160 4.64 -8.21 3.04
N PHE A 161 5.44 -8.29 1.97
CA PHE A 161 6.41 -7.26 1.58
C PHE A 161 5.80 -6.34 0.54
N TYR A 162 5.82 -5.04 0.78
CA TYR A 162 5.19 -4.06 -0.09
C TYR A 162 6.20 -3.42 -1.03
N LYS A 163 5.93 -3.58 -2.33
CA LYS A 163 6.66 -2.96 -3.44
C LYS A 163 5.76 -2.00 -4.20
N GLY A 164 5.09 -1.13 -3.46
CA GLY A 164 4.41 0.05 -4.01
C GLY A 164 4.96 1.32 -3.39
N ASP A 165 4.55 2.45 -3.94
CA ASP A 165 4.96 3.76 -3.46
C ASP A 165 3.96 4.25 -2.39
N VAL A 166 4.49 4.84 -1.31
CA VAL A 166 3.68 5.35 -0.20
C VAL A 166 3.54 6.86 -0.35
N SER A 167 2.51 7.27 -1.09
CA SER A 167 2.18 8.68 -1.29
C SER A 167 1.13 9.15 -0.29
N PHE A 168 1.38 10.32 0.32
CA PHE A 168 0.40 11.04 1.14
C PHE A 168 -0.43 12.03 0.31
N ALA A 169 -0.18 12.12 -0.99
CA ALA A 169 -0.98 12.94 -1.90
C ALA A 169 -2.27 12.20 -2.28
N GLU A 170 -3.35 12.96 -2.49
CA GLU A 170 -4.60 12.41 -3.01
C GLU A 170 -4.43 11.89 -4.44
N PRO A 171 -5.23 10.88 -4.88
CA PRO A 171 -5.24 10.44 -6.26
C PRO A 171 -5.47 11.62 -7.22
N LYS A 172 -4.56 11.79 -8.19
CA LYS A 172 -4.65 12.87 -9.17
C LYS A 172 -5.81 12.61 -10.14
N ALA A 173 -6.84 13.45 -10.10
CA ALA A 173 -7.87 13.45 -11.13
C ALA A 173 -7.29 13.92 -12.47
N VAL A 174 -7.39 13.08 -13.50
CA VAL A 174 -7.05 13.41 -14.89
C VAL A 174 -8.26 14.06 -15.55
N ALA A 175 -8.02 15.06 -16.41
CA ALA A 175 -9.10 15.79 -17.07
C ALA A 175 -9.70 15.05 -18.28
N ASP A 176 -8.88 14.26 -18.98
CA ASP A 176 -9.22 13.59 -20.23
C ASP A 176 -8.39 12.29 -20.44
N GLU A 177 -8.43 11.72 -21.64
CA GLU A 177 -7.71 10.50 -22.03
C GLU A 177 -6.17 10.65 -22.13
N ASN A 178 -5.66 11.88 -22.14
CA ASN A 178 -4.23 12.19 -22.23
C ASN A 178 -3.63 12.32 -20.83
N VAL A 179 -2.88 11.30 -20.41
CA VAL A 179 -2.30 11.23 -19.08
C VAL A 179 -0.86 11.75 -19.11
N THR A 180 -0.59 12.80 -18.34
CA THR A 180 0.77 13.26 -18.05
C THR A 180 1.20 12.75 -16.69
N LEU A 181 2.24 11.89 -16.65
CA LEU A 181 2.78 11.31 -15.43
C LEU A 181 3.86 12.23 -14.86
N SER A 182 3.62 12.70 -13.64
CA SER A 182 4.42 13.69 -12.91
C SER A 182 4.57 13.25 -11.46
N LYS A 183 5.82 13.16 -10.97
CA LYS A 183 6.13 12.83 -9.57
C LYS A 183 5.49 13.78 -8.58
N THR A 184 5.26 15.03 -8.97
CA THR A 184 4.66 16.06 -8.12
C THR A 184 3.19 15.75 -7.82
N ASP A 185 2.49 15.11 -8.77
CA ASP A 185 1.07 14.76 -8.64
C ASP A 185 0.86 13.42 -7.90
N GLY A 186 1.94 12.68 -7.65
CA GLY A 186 1.90 11.37 -7.01
C GLY A 186 1.66 10.21 -7.99
N PRO A 187 1.80 8.97 -7.51
CA PRO A 187 1.83 7.77 -8.37
C PRO A 187 0.45 7.20 -8.70
N VAL A 188 -0.64 7.77 -8.16
CA VAL A 188 -2.01 7.27 -8.32
C VAL A 188 -2.84 8.30 -9.10
N TYR A 189 -3.44 7.86 -10.20
CA TYR A 189 -4.21 8.70 -11.12
C TYR A 189 -5.63 8.16 -11.26
N GLN A 190 -6.61 9.05 -11.16
CA GLN A 190 -8.03 8.75 -11.34
C GLN A 190 -8.48 9.28 -12.70
N LEU A 191 -8.96 8.39 -13.56
CA LEU A 191 -9.53 8.76 -14.86
C LEU A 191 -10.95 9.31 -14.69
N PRO A 192 -11.38 10.25 -15.55
CA PRO A 192 -12.73 10.78 -15.51
C PRO A 192 -13.74 9.78 -16.09
N THR A 193 -15.03 10.04 -15.86
CA THR A 193 -16.10 9.26 -16.50
C THR A 193 -16.17 9.57 -17.99
N ALA A 194 -16.15 8.54 -18.82
CA ALA A 194 -16.14 8.69 -20.28
C ALA A 194 -17.54 8.46 -20.88
N VAL A 195 -17.96 9.40 -21.74
CA VAL A 195 -19.20 9.32 -22.53
C VAL A 195 -18.95 8.90 -23.98
N VAL A 196 -17.70 8.97 -24.43
CA VAL A 196 -17.21 8.51 -25.74
C VAL A 196 -15.99 7.63 -25.50
N THR A 197 -15.92 6.48 -26.16
CA THR A 197 -14.76 5.60 -26.09
C THR A 197 -13.57 6.26 -26.78
N ALA A 198 -12.50 6.47 -26.03
CA ALA A 198 -11.21 6.93 -26.51
C ALA A 198 -10.07 6.06 -25.97
N ASP A 199 -8.94 6.10 -26.66
CA ASP A 199 -7.73 5.38 -26.24
C ASP A 199 -6.94 6.25 -25.27
N ILE A 200 -6.41 5.64 -24.20
CA ILE A 200 -5.58 6.35 -23.22
C ILE A 200 -4.17 6.52 -23.80
N GLU A 201 -3.69 7.76 -23.83
CA GLU A 201 -2.35 8.10 -24.31
C GLU A 201 -1.52 8.72 -23.19
N PHE A 202 -0.27 8.29 -23.07
CA PHE A 202 0.68 8.87 -22.12
C PHE A 202 1.57 9.89 -22.81
N VAL A 203 1.43 11.15 -22.40
CA VAL A 203 2.13 12.28 -23.03
C VAL A 203 3.58 12.37 -22.57
N ALA A 204 3.82 12.21 -21.26
CA ALA A 204 5.15 12.26 -20.66
C ALA A 204 5.17 11.50 -19.32
N SER A 205 6.38 11.14 -18.86
CA SER A 205 6.63 10.54 -17.55
C SER A 205 7.99 10.95 -16.99
N ASP A 206 8.02 11.47 -15.76
CA ASP A 206 9.23 11.83 -15.03
C ASP A 206 9.63 10.82 -13.94
N PHE A 207 8.77 9.83 -13.64
CA PHE A 207 8.98 8.75 -12.65
C PHE A 207 10.29 8.00 -12.82
N ASP A 208 10.89 7.54 -11.73
CA ASP A 208 12.13 6.76 -11.73
C ASP A 208 11.92 5.30 -12.12
N HIS A 209 13.02 4.63 -12.49
CA HIS A 209 13.02 3.21 -12.80
C HIS A 209 12.46 2.40 -11.62
N ASP A 210 11.67 1.37 -11.93
CA ASP A 210 10.96 0.48 -11.00
C ASP A 210 9.84 1.12 -10.15
N GLN A 211 9.53 2.41 -10.32
CA GLN A 211 8.34 2.98 -9.69
C GLN A 211 7.06 2.42 -10.30
N ILE A 212 6.05 2.21 -9.46
CA ILE A 212 4.73 1.76 -9.90
C ILE A 212 3.80 2.96 -9.98
N VAL A 213 3.14 3.11 -11.12
CA VAL A 213 2.07 4.07 -11.38
C VAL A 213 0.75 3.30 -11.44
N THR A 214 -0.28 3.81 -10.76
CA THR A 214 -1.60 3.19 -10.70
C THR A 214 -2.63 4.07 -11.38
N LEU A 215 -3.40 3.49 -12.30
CA LEU A 215 -4.56 4.13 -12.90
C LEU A 215 -5.84 3.50 -12.35
N ILE A 216 -6.77 4.35 -11.94
CA ILE A 216 -8.11 3.97 -11.48
C ILE A 216 -9.13 4.44 -12.53
N GLY A 217 -9.97 3.52 -13.01
CA GLY A 217 -10.97 3.80 -14.02
C GLY A 217 -12.15 4.61 -13.46
N GLY A 218 -12.55 5.64 -14.21
CA GLY A 218 -13.73 6.45 -13.90
C GLY A 218 -15.06 5.81 -14.32
N GLY A 219 -15.03 4.86 -15.28
CA GLY A 219 -16.23 4.26 -15.86
C GLY A 219 -16.95 5.18 -16.84
N GLY A 220 -18.26 5.04 -16.93
CA GLY A 220 -19.13 5.81 -17.85
C GLY A 220 -19.88 4.92 -18.84
N THR A 221 -20.65 5.53 -19.74
CA THR A 221 -21.39 4.80 -20.79
C THR A 221 -20.47 4.25 -21.88
N ALA A 222 -19.29 4.84 -22.04
CA ALA A 222 -18.30 4.46 -23.03
C ALA A 222 -16.89 4.62 -22.43
N PRO A 223 -16.44 3.69 -21.56
CA PRO A 223 -15.19 3.80 -20.82
C PRO A 223 -13.97 3.87 -21.74
N PHE A 224 -12.90 4.54 -21.26
CA PHE A 224 -11.62 4.60 -21.98
C PHE A 224 -10.95 3.22 -22.07
N VAL A 225 -10.12 3.04 -23.09
CA VAL A 225 -9.40 1.80 -23.34
C VAL A 225 -7.90 2.08 -23.35
N LEU A 226 -7.15 1.38 -22.50
CA LEU A 226 -5.69 1.34 -22.61
C LEU A 226 -5.31 0.17 -23.51
N LYS A 227 -4.60 0.47 -24.59
CA LYS A 227 -4.09 -0.51 -25.54
C LYS A 227 -2.59 -0.71 -25.34
N ASN A 228 -2.10 -1.81 -25.90
CA ASN A 228 -0.66 -2.01 -26.03
C ASN A 228 -0.15 -1.09 -27.15
N THR A 229 0.67 -0.10 -26.78
CA THR A 229 1.17 0.94 -27.68
C THR A 229 2.69 0.88 -27.67
N PRO A 230 3.31 0.03 -28.52
CA PRO A 230 4.77 -0.13 -28.55
C PRO A 230 5.49 1.06 -29.20
N ALA A 231 4.76 1.93 -29.89
CA ALA A 231 5.28 3.14 -30.53
C ALA A 231 4.50 4.36 -30.04
N GLY A 232 5.09 5.12 -29.12
CA GLY A 232 4.53 6.34 -28.54
C GLY A 232 5.59 7.16 -27.80
N ALA A 233 5.23 8.34 -27.30
CA ALA A 233 6.13 9.15 -26.46
C ALA A 233 6.54 8.40 -25.19
N VAL A 234 5.59 7.68 -24.59
CA VAL A 234 5.80 6.72 -23.52
C VAL A 234 5.16 5.38 -23.95
N PRO A 235 5.94 4.40 -24.41
CA PRO A 235 5.38 3.13 -24.87
C PRO A 235 4.82 2.30 -23.72
N VAL A 236 3.70 1.60 -23.98
CA VAL A 236 2.94 0.83 -22.99
C VAL A 236 2.86 -0.62 -23.41
N PHE A 237 3.30 -1.53 -22.54
CA PHE A 237 3.23 -2.97 -22.73
C PHE A 237 2.26 -3.59 -21.72
N LEU A 238 1.12 -4.07 -22.24
CA LEU A 238 0.13 -4.82 -21.47
C LEU A 238 0.41 -6.31 -21.54
N LYS A 239 0.14 -7.01 -20.44
CA LYS A 239 0.36 -8.46 -20.33
C LYS A 239 -0.57 -9.17 -21.31
N GLU A 240 0.00 -10.10 -22.07
CA GLU A 240 -0.70 -10.89 -23.10
C GLU A 240 -1.36 -10.03 -24.20
N ALA A 241 -0.89 -8.80 -24.40
CA ALA A 241 -1.44 -7.84 -25.37
C ALA A 241 -2.96 -7.61 -25.23
N THR A 242 -3.51 -7.85 -24.04
CA THR A 242 -4.93 -7.67 -23.76
C THR A 242 -5.19 -6.24 -23.33
N ASN A 243 -6.14 -5.59 -24.00
CA ASN A 243 -6.54 -4.22 -23.69
C ASN A 243 -7.16 -4.14 -22.30
N TRP A 244 -6.85 -3.08 -21.57
CA TRP A 244 -7.51 -2.76 -20.30
C TRP A 244 -8.62 -1.74 -20.55
N ILE A 245 -9.79 -1.97 -19.94
CA ILE A 245 -10.95 -1.09 -20.06
C ILE A 245 -11.14 -0.38 -18.72
N ALA A 246 -11.15 0.95 -18.74
CA ALA A 246 -11.28 1.81 -17.56
C ALA A 246 -12.71 1.84 -17.01
N LEU A 247 -13.24 0.67 -16.64
CA LEU A 247 -14.50 0.53 -15.91
C LEU A 247 -14.41 1.26 -14.56
N LYS A 248 -15.58 1.57 -13.99
CA LYS A 248 -15.64 2.23 -12.68
C LYS A 248 -14.89 1.38 -11.65
N ASP A 249 -13.92 2.00 -10.96
CA ASP A 249 -13.10 1.42 -9.90
C ASP A 249 -12.19 0.25 -10.37
N SER A 250 -12.10 -0.02 -11.68
CA SER A 250 -11.10 -0.94 -12.23
C SER A 250 -9.71 -0.33 -12.09
N VAL A 251 -8.69 -1.17 -11.86
CA VAL A 251 -7.34 -0.68 -11.59
C VAL A 251 -6.30 -1.39 -12.42
N ILE A 252 -5.36 -0.61 -12.96
CA ILE A 252 -4.15 -1.13 -13.57
C ILE A 252 -2.92 -0.50 -12.92
N ASN A 253 -1.95 -1.35 -12.58
CA ASN A 253 -0.65 -0.98 -12.06
C ASN A 253 0.39 -1.15 -13.17
N LEU A 254 1.09 -0.08 -13.49
CA LEU A 254 2.13 -0.02 -14.52
C LEU A 254 3.48 0.26 -13.84
N ARG A 255 4.45 -0.61 -14.06
CA ARG A 255 5.84 -0.39 -13.65
C ARG A 255 6.56 0.46 -14.69
N VAL A 256 7.25 1.48 -14.22
CA VAL A 256 8.09 2.36 -15.02
C VAL A 256 9.45 1.68 -15.25
N VAL A 257 9.79 1.42 -16.51
CA VAL A 257 11.08 0.85 -16.91
C VAL A 257 11.80 1.91 -17.73
N LYS A 258 12.83 2.53 -17.15
CA LYS A 258 13.75 3.40 -17.90
C LYS A 258 14.85 2.56 -18.54
N ALA A 259 14.92 2.58 -19.87
CA ALA A 259 16.04 2.07 -20.65
C ALA A 259 16.53 3.17 -21.61
N ASP A 260 16.39 2.99 -22.92
CA ASP A 260 16.64 4.00 -23.96
C ASP A 260 15.54 5.09 -24.00
N LYS A 261 14.32 4.75 -23.59
CA LYS A 261 13.22 5.67 -23.27
C LYS A 261 12.51 5.21 -21.99
N THR A 262 11.50 5.96 -21.55
CA THR A 262 10.62 5.54 -20.45
C THR A 262 9.52 4.64 -20.99
N TYR A 263 9.47 3.41 -20.50
CA TYR A 263 8.47 2.40 -20.83
C TYR A 263 7.53 2.16 -19.63
N LEU A 264 6.27 1.85 -19.92
CA LEU A 264 5.29 1.42 -18.93
C LEU A 264 4.97 -0.05 -19.18
N VAL A 265 5.21 -0.91 -18.20
CA VAL A 265 4.96 -2.35 -18.30
C VAL A 265 3.89 -2.73 -17.27
N GLU A 266 2.87 -3.45 -17.69
CA GLU A 266 1.84 -3.94 -16.76
C GLU A 266 2.45 -4.81 -15.66
N ALA A 267 2.29 -4.37 -14.42
CA ALA A 267 2.66 -5.13 -13.23
C ALA A 267 1.49 -5.99 -12.75
N SER A 268 0.28 -5.43 -12.72
CA SER A 268 -0.94 -6.14 -12.34
C SER A 268 -2.19 -5.37 -12.77
N ARG A 269 -3.33 -6.06 -12.93
CA ARG A 269 -4.65 -5.45 -13.17
C ARG A 269 -5.74 -6.12 -12.33
N LYS A 270 -6.78 -5.36 -11.95
CA LYS A 270 -7.96 -5.81 -11.21
C LYS A 270 -9.23 -5.21 -11.82
#